data_AF-A0A7W5LVQ0-F1
#
_entry.id   AF-A0A7W5LVQ0-F1
#
_cell.length_a   1.000
_cell.length_b   1.000
_cell.length_c   1.000
_cell.angle_alpha   90.00
_cell.angle_beta   90.00
_cell.angle_gamma   90.00
#
_symmetry.space_group_name_H-M   'P 1'
#
loop_
_entity.id
_entity.type
_entity.pdbx_description
1 polymer ?
#
loop_
_entity_poly.entity_id
_entity_poly.type
_entity_poly.pdbx_seq_one_letter_code
_entity_poly.pdbx_strand_id
1 'polypeptide(L)' 'MKKTTCAACDCELGPDAISVKLGGKTVEVCCEECAQALGEAEAAAVSASAPAASGD' A
#
# COMPACT_ATOMS: atom_id res chain seq x y z
N MET A 1 -5.53 6.65 22.54
CA MET A 1 -5.58 7.00 21.10
C MET A 1 -4.82 5.92 20.36
N LYS A 2 -5.45 5.17 19.45
CA LYS A 2 -4.72 4.25 18.58
C LYS A 2 -4.03 5.13 17.53
N LYS A 3 -2.70 5.14 17.51
CA LYS A 3 -1.94 5.82 16.46
C LYS A 3 -1.98 4.92 15.24
N THR A 4 -2.64 5.35 14.17
CA THR A 4 -2.52 4.72 12.87
C THR A 4 -1.17 5.12 12.28
N THR A 5 -0.48 4.17 11.66
CA THR A 5 0.83 4.39 11.04
C THR A 5 0.75 4.07 9.56
N CYS A 6 1.51 4.82 8.76
CA CYS A 6 1.55 4.67 7.31
C CYS A 6 2.00 3.27 6.96
N ALA A 7 1.22 2.54 6.16
CA ALA A 7 1.56 1.17 5.78
C ALA A 7 2.83 1.05 4.91
N ALA A 8 3.32 2.16 4.35
CA ALA A 8 4.52 2.19 3.51
C ALA A 8 5.80 2.57 4.28
N CYS A 9 5.72 3.51 5.22
CA CYS A 9 6.88 4.09 5.88
C CYS A 9 6.79 4.14 7.42
N ASP A 10 5.71 3.60 8.00
CA ASP A 10 5.44 3.53 9.44
C ASP A 10 5.35 4.89 10.19
N CYS A 11 5.31 6.01 9.46
CA CYS A 11 5.09 7.33 10.05
C CYS A 11 3.68 7.50 10.64
N GLU A 12 3.53 8.36 11.66
CA GLU A 12 2.22 8.66 12.24
C GLU A 12 1.26 9.25 11.20
N LEU A 13 0.08 8.64 11.09
CA LEU A 13 -0.98 9.13 10.20
C LEU A 13 -1.78 10.23 10.89
N GLY A 14 -2.00 11.30 10.14
CA GLY A 14 -2.87 12.41 10.53
C GLY A 14 -4.29 12.24 10.00
N PRO A 15 -5.15 13.26 10.21
CA PRO A 15 -6.50 13.30 9.64
C PRO A 15 -6.49 13.34 8.10
N ASP A 16 -5.35 13.71 7.50
CA ASP A 16 -5.13 13.77 6.05
C ASP A 16 -4.66 12.44 5.45
N ALA A 17 -4.81 11.33 6.20
CA ALA A 17 -4.46 10.00 5.72
C ALA A 17 -5.27 9.61 4.47
N ILE A 18 -4.59 8.96 3.53
CA ILE A 18 -5.17 8.51 2.27
C ILE A 18 -5.43 7.01 2.38
N SER A 19 -6.66 6.59 2.07
CA SER A 19 -7.06 5.17 2.07
C SER A 19 -6.79 4.52 0.72
N VAL A 20 -6.02 3.43 0.71
CA VAL A 20 -5.63 2.67 -0.48
C VAL A 20 -6.09 1.22 -0.32
N LYS A 21 -6.61 0.62 -1.39
CA LYS A 21 -7.12 -0.75 -1.36
C LYS A 21 -6.11 -1.72 -1.96
N LEU A 22 -5.57 -2.60 -1.13
CA LEU A 22 -4.57 -3.61 -1.46
C LEU A 22 -5.15 -5.00 -1.15
N GLY A 23 -5.33 -5.85 -2.17
CA GLY A 23 -5.65 -7.26 -1.97
C GLY A 23 -6.99 -7.48 -1.26
N GLY A 24 -7.92 -6.53 -1.41
CA GLY A 24 -9.20 -6.53 -0.71
C GLY A 24 -9.17 -5.93 0.71
N LYS A 25 -8.00 -5.55 1.23
CA LYS A 25 -7.84 -4.80 2.47
C LYS A 25 -7.65 -3.32 2.19
N THR A 26 -8.22 -2.46 3.04
CA THR A 26 -7.95 -1.03 2.99
C THR A 26 -6.85 -0.71 3.99
N VAL A 27 -5.80 -0.05 3.52
CA VAL A 27 -4.70 0.47 4.34
C VAL A 27 -4.61 1.98 4.17
N GLU A 28 -3.96 2.64 5.12
CA GLU A 28 -3.83 4.10 5.14
C GLU A 28 -2.37 4.53 4.97
N VAL A 29 -2.16 5.64 4.27
CA VAL A 29 -0.84 6.21 4.00
C VAL A 29 -0.79 7.71 4.23
N CYS A 30 0.40 8.23 4.52
CA CYS A 30 0.61 9.62 4.90
C CYS A 30 0.69 10.59 3.71
N CYS A 31 0.89 10.08 2.49
CA CYS A 31 1.03 10.88 1.28
C CYS A 31 0.72 10.08 0.01
N GLU A 32 0.51 10.78 -1.10
CA GLU A 32 0.20 10.18 -2.41
C GLU A 32 1.34 9.29 -2.93
N GLU A 33 2.60 9.65 -2.67
CA GLU A 33 3.76 8.84 -3.07
C GLU A 33 3.74 7.45 -2.41
N CYS A 34 3.41 7.40 -1.11
CA CYS A 34 3.21 6.13 -0.41
C CYS A 34 2.01 5.35 -0.97
N ALA A 35 0.93 6.04 -1.38
CA ALA A 35 -0.22 5.40 -1.99
C ALA A 35 0.13 4.76 -3.33
N GLN A 36 0.88 5.49 -4.16
CA GLN A 36 1.33 5.05 -5.47
C GLN A 36 2.27 3.86 -5.34
N ALA A 37 3.30 3.94 -4.48
CA ALA A 37 4.23 2.85 -4.26
C ALA A 37 3.53 1.55 -3.82
N LEU A 38 2.57 1.63 -2.90
CA LEU A 38 1.77 0.47 -2.48
C LEU A 38 0.88 -0.05 -3.60
N GLY A 39 0.26 0.84 -4.39
CA GLY A 39 -0.57 0.48 -5.54
C GLY A 39 0.22 -0.23 -6.65
N GLU A 40 1.45 0.21 -6.92
CA GLU A 40 2.34 -0.43 -7.90
C GLU A 40 2.79 -1.82 -7.43
N ALA A 41 3.16 -1.95 -6.14
CA ALA A 41 3.50 -3.25 -5.56
C ALA A 41 2.33 -4.24 -5.61
N GLU A 42 1.11 -3.77 -5.34
CA GLU A 42 -0.10 -4.59 -5.48
C GLU A 42 -0.38 -4.95 -6.94
N ALA A 43 -0.28 -3.99 -7.87
CA ALA A 43 -0.46 -4.27 -9.28
C ALA A 43 0.54 -5.34 -9.77
N ALA A 44 1.78 -5.30 -9.29
CA ALA A 44 2.79 -6.33 -9.55
C ALA A 44 2.40 -7.68 -8.92
N ALA A 45 1.89 -7.70 -7.68
CA ALA A 45 1.45 -8.92 -6.99
C ALA A 45 0.22 -9.58 -7.65
N VAL A 46 -0.77 -8.78 -8.08
CA VAL A 46 -1.95 -9.25 -8.83
C VAL A 46 -1.53 -9.81 -10.19
N SER A 47 -0.58 -9.15 -10.86
CA SER A 47 -0.07 -9.61 -12.16
C SER A 47 0.75 -10.91 -12.03
N ALA A 48 1.48 -11.09 -10.93
CA ALA A 48 2.25 -12.30 -10.63
C ALA A 48 1.39 -13.52 -10.23
N SER A 49 0.08 -13.32 -9.98
CA SER A 49 -0.86 -14.41 -9.67
C SER A 49 -1.39 -15.15 -10.92
N ALA A 50 -1.00 -14.71 -12.12
CA ALA A 50 -0.97 -15.58 -13.29
C ALA A 50 0.39 -16.31 -13.31
N PRO A 51 0.46 -17.65 -13.35
CA PRO A 51 1.74 -18.36 -13.27
C PRO A 51 2.58 -18.12 -14.53
N ALA A 52 3.47 -17.11 -14.51
CA ALA A 52 4.66 -17.03 -15.35
C ALA A 52 5.66 -15.98 -14.83
N ALA A 53 6.80 -16.48 -14.31
CA ALA A 53 8.12 -15.85 -14.12
C ALA A 53 8.20 -14.69 -13.10
N SER A 54 8.77 -14.86 -11.90
CA SER A 54 10.20 -15.05 -11.59
C SER A 54 11.12 -14.00 -12.22
N GLY A 55 11.65 -13.09 -11.39
CA GLY A 55 12.77 -12.22 -11.69
C GLY A 55 13.39 -11.71 -10.39
N ASP A 56 14.50 -12.35 -10.02
CA ASP A 56 15.41 -12.06 -8.90
C ASP A 56 16.00 -10.64 -8.96
#